data_AF-A0A969X6W8-F1
#
_entry.id   AF-A0A969X6W8-F1
#
_cell.length_a   1.000
_cell.length_b   1.000
_cell.length_c   1.000
_cell.angle_alpha   90.00
_cell.angle_beta   90.00
_cell.angle_gamma   90.00
#
_symmetry.space_group_name_H-M   'P 1'
#
loop_
_entity.id
_entity.type
_entity.pdbx_description
1 polymer ?
#
loop_
_entity_poly.entity_id
_entity_poly.type
_entity_poly.pdbx_seq_one_letter_code
_entity_poly.pdbx_strand_id
1 'polypeptide(L)'
;MLSDLLYSLPAILIALTVHEYAHARVAYAFGDPTAKLQGRLSLNPLDHIDPIGLLMLIIARFGWAKPVPINPFNFHDRRQGILWVSLAGPLTNFIAGFFSMFLFSVLTPAVPYQLQAAFTRFFINLIIINVYLAVFNLIPLPPLDGSKILASLLPHRYRFSFQQ
;
A
#
# COMPACT_ATOMS: atom_id res chain seq x y z
N MET A 1 -4.85 24.37 -2.95
CA MET A 1 -6.14 23.64 -3.11
C MET A 1 -6.12 22.66 -4.29
N LEU A 2 -5.86 23.10 -5.53
CA LEU A 2 -5.57 22.20 -6.67
C LEU A 2 -4.09 21.78 -6.71
N SER A 3 -3.21 22.71 -6.33
CA SER A 3 -1.76 22.50 -6.18
C SER A 3 -1.41 21.35 -5.25
N ASP A 4 -2.19 21.13 -4.19
CA ASP A 4 -1.92 20.06 -3.23
C ASP A 4 -2.22 18.68 -3.84
N LEU A 5 -3.24 18.61 -4.70
CA LEU A 5 -3.59 17.39 -5.43
C LEU A 5 -2.53 17.00 -6.46
N LEU A 6 -1.89 18.01 -7.09
CA LEU A 6 -0.79 17.81 -8.03
C LEU A 6 0.40 17.08 -7.41
N TYR A 7 0.71 17.35 -6.14
CA TYR A 7 1.82 16.71 -5.43
C TYR A 7 1.38 15.44 -4.69
N SER A 8 0.14 15.39 -4.20
CA SER A 8 -0.36 14.22 -3.48
C SER A 8 -0.68 13.04 -4.40
N LEU A 9 -1.22 13.29 -5.60
CA LEU A 9 -1.60 12.22 -6.53
C LEU A 9 -0.44 11.29 -6.92
N PRO A 10 0.73 11.78 -7.40
CA PRO A 10 1.86 10.91 -7.68
C PRO A 10 2.38 10.20 -6.43
N ALA A 11 2.35 10.87 -5.27
CA ALA A 11 2.73 10.26 -3.99
C ALA A 11 1.78 9.11 -3.60
N ILE A 12 0.47 9.29 -3.77
CA ILE A 12 -0.56 8.26 -3.55
C ILE A 12 -0.34 7.08 -4.49
N LEU A 13 -0.13 7.34 -5.78
CA LEU A 13 0.09 6.29 -6.77
C LEU A 13 1.33 5.46 -6.44
N ILE A 14 2.44 6.10 -6.08
CA ILE A 14 3.66 5.39 -5.67
C ILE A 14 3.40 4.55 -4.41
N ALA A 15 2.80 5.15 -3.38
CA ALA A 15 2.58 4.48 -2.10
C ALA A 15 1.64 3.26 -2.25
N LEU A 16 0.53 3.39 -3.00
CA LEU A 16 -0.39 2.28 -3.27
C LEU A 16 0.24 1.21 -4.15
N THR A 17 0.99 1.59 -5.19
CA THR A 17 1.64 0.64 -6.10
C THR A 17 2.64 -0.23 -5.35
N VAL A 18 3.47 0.38 -4.51
CA VAL A 18 4.46 -0.34 -3.71
C VAL A 18 3.79 -1.24 -2.66
N HIS A 19 2.70 -0.76 -2.05
CA HIS A 19 1.88 -1.53 -1.11
C HIS A 19 1.30 -2.81 -1.74
N GLU A 20 0.59 -2.66 -2.85
CA GLU A 20 -0.06 -3.75 -3.57
C GLU A 20 0.96 -4.70 -4.20
N TYR A 21 2.07 -4.16 -4.72
CA TYR A 21 3.18 -4.97 -5.18
C TYR A 21 3.76 -5.84 -4.05
N ALA A 22 3.90 -5.32 -2.84
CA ALA A 22 4.38 -6.09 -1.70
C ALA A 22 3.42 -7.25 -1.36
N HIS A 23 2.11 -7.00 -1.34
CA HIS A 23 1.09 -8.05 -1.20
C HIS A 23 1.27 -9.14 -2.26
N ALA A 24 1.36 -8.75 -3.54
CA ALA A 24 1.54 -9.67 -4.65
C ALA A 24 2.83 -10.50 -4.54
N ARG A 25 3.93 -9.86 -4.15
CA ARG A 25 5.26 -10.50 -4.02
C ARG A 25 5.30 -11.50 -2.88
N VAL A 26 4.75 -11.14 -1.72
CA VAL A 26 4.71 -12.07 -0.58
C VAL A 26 3.74 -13.20 -0.86
N ALA A 27 2.58 -12.95 -1.48
CA ALA A 27 1.65 -14.00 -1.87
C ALA A 27 2.32 -15.03 -2.80
N TYR A 28 3.06 -14.54 -3.81
CA TYR A 28 3.83 -15.39 -4.71
C TYR A 28 4.91 -16.20 -3.99
N ALA A 29 5.65 -15.58 -3.06
CA ALA A 29 6.68 -16.26 -2.26
C ALA A 29 6.09 -17.36 -1.36
N PHE A 30 4.85 -17.20 -0.89
CA PHE A 30 4.12 -18.20 -0.10
C PHE A 30 3.39 -19.25 -0.93
N GLY A 31 3.47 -19.19 -2.26
CA GLY A 31 2.95 -20.22 -3.17
C GLY A 31 1.71 -19.82 -3.97
N ASP A 32 1.20 -18.59 -3.84
CA ASP A 32 0.04 -18.13 -4.60
C ASP A 32 0.43 -17.41 -5.91
N PRO A 33 0.27 -18.05 -7.09
CA PRO A 33 0.58 -17.43 -8.37
C PRO A 33 -0.53 -16.50 -8.88
N THR A 34 -1.68 -16.37 -8.21
CA THR A 34 -2.86 -15.67 -8.77
C THR A 34 -2.55 -14.25 -9.23
N ALA A 35 -1.90 -13.43 -8.40
CA ALA A 35 -1.51 -12.07 -8.78
C ALA A 35 -0.56 -12.05 -10.00
N LYS A 36 0.41 -12.97 -10.06
CA LYS A 36 1.36 -13.08 -11.17
C LYS A 36 0.67 -13.45 -12.48
N LEU A 37 -0.22 -14.45 -12.43
CA LEU A 37 -0.96 -14.93 -13.60
C LEU A 37 -1.91 -13.85 -14.17
N GLN A 38 -2.39 -12.94 -13.32
CA GLN A 38 -3.21 -11.80 -13.74
C GLN A 38 -2.39 -10.55 -14.11
N GLY A 39 -1.06 -10.64 -14.19
CA GLY A 39 -0.20 -9.50 -14.51
C GLY A 39 -0.10 -8.44 -13.40
N ARG A 40 -0.58 -8.73 -12.19
CA ARG A 40 -0.58 -7.80 -11.04
C ARG A 40 0.70 -7.82 -10.22
N LEU A 41 1.65 -8.71 -10.53
CA LEU A 41 2.99 -8.73 -9.93
C LEU A 41 3.90 -7.67 -10.58
N SER A 42 3.49 -6.40 -10.53
CA SER A 42 4.05 -5.31 -11.32
C SER A 42 4.22 -4.05 -10.49
N LEU A 43 5.24 -3.25 -10.80
CA LEU A 43 5.43 -1.91 -10.22
C LEU A 43 4.85 -0.81 -11.12
N ASN A 44 4.10 -1.17 -12.16
CA ASN A 44 3.36 -0.22 -12.98
C ASN A 44 2.10 0.23 -12.22
N PRO A 45 1.95 1.52 -11.88
CA PRO A 45 0.78 2.01 -11.14
C PRO A 45 -0.55 1.73 -11.82
N LEU A 46 -0.57 1.70 -13.16
CA LEU A 46 -1.77 1.46 -13.93
C LEU A 46 -2.40 0.09 -13.65
N ASP A 47 -1.59 -0.89 -13.22
CA ASP A 47 -2.08 -2.24 -12.89
C ASP A 47 -2.83 -2.28 -11.55
N HIS A 48 -2.69 -1.24 -10.72
CA HIS A 48 -3.22 -1.15 -9.35
C HIS A 48 -4.25 -0.04 -9.17
N ILE A 49 -4.54 0.74 -10.21
CA ILE A 49 -5.54 1.81 -10.15
C ILE A 49 -6.94 1.26 -10.41
N ASP A 50 -7.89 1.67 -9.57
CA ASP A 50 -9.31 1.61 -9.86
C ASP A 50 -9.74 2.94 -10.50
N PRO A 51 -10.30 2.98 -11.72
CA PRO A 51 -10.74 4.21 -12.36
C PRO A 51 -11.78 4.99 -11.53
N ILE A 52 -12.67 4.28 -10.82
CA ILE A 52 -13.68 4.89 -9.94
C ILE A 52 -12.98 5.41 -8.68
N GLY A 53 -12.08 4.62 -8.09
CA GLY A 53 -11.28 5.05 -6.94
C GLY A 53 -10.45 6.30 -7.23
N LEU A 54 -9.84 6.38 -8.42
CA LEU A 54 -9.10 7.55 -8.89
C LEU A 54 -10.01 8.77 -9.11
N LEU A 55 -11.18 8.57 -9.71
CA LEU A 55 -12.16 9.63 -9.90
C LEU A 55 -12.64 10.21 -8.57
N MET A 56 -12.96 9.33 -7.61
CA MET A 56 -13.35 9.73 -6.26
C MET A 56 -12.21 10.46 -5.54
N LEU A 57 -10.95 10.07 -5.77
CA LEU A 57 -9.82 10.79 -5.22
C LEU A 57 -9.73 12.23 -5.72
N ILE A 58 -10.10 12.48 -6.98
CA ILE A 58 -10.08 13.81 -7.59
C ILE A 58 -11.26 14.67 -7.08
N ILE A 59 -12.46 14.09 -7.03
CA ILE A 59 -13.70 14.82 -6.73
C ILE A 59 -13.94 14.94 -5.22
N ALA A 60 -13.81 13.84 -4.50
CA ALA A 60 -14.15 13.71 -3.07
C ALA A 60 -12.93 13.68 -2.16
N ARG A 61 -11.70 13.69 -2.71
CA ARG A 61 -10.43 13.55 -1.95
C ARG A 61 -10.35 12.25 -1.14
N PHE A 62 -11.10 11.25 -1.57
CA PHE A 62 -11.13 9.91 -1.00
C PHE A 62 -11.12 8.91 -2.15
N GLY A 63 -10.24 7.91 -2.11
CA GLY A 63 -10.12 6.92 -3.16
C GLY A 63 -9.44 5.66 -2.67
N TRP A 64 -9.50 4.60 -3.48
CA TRP A 64 -8.93 3.30 -3.19
C TRP A 64 -8.15 2.76 -4.39
N ALA A 65 -7.20 1.87 -4.13
CA ALA A 65 -6.54 1.07 -5.16
C ALA A 65 -7.44 -0.11 -5.58
N LYS A 66 -7.15 -0.68 -6.75
CA LYS A 66 -7.70 -1.96 -7.17
C LYS A 66 -6.91 -3.07 -6.47
N PRO A 67 -7.45 -3.74 -5.44
CA PRO A 67 -6.68 -4.65 -4.61
C PRO A 67 -6.11 -5.82 -5.41
N VAL A 68 -4.95 -6.30 -5.00
CA VAL A 68 -4.31 -7.47 -5.61
C VAL A 68 -5.08 -8.74 -5.23
N PRO A 69 -5.39 -9.60 -6.20
CA PRO A 69 -6.08 -10.85 -5.95
C PRO A 69 -5.15 -11.84 -5.23
N ILE A 70 -5.64 -12.40 -4.12
CA ILE A 70 -4.95 -13.42 -3.34
C ILE A 70 -5.87 -14.63 -3.23
N ASN A 71 -5.33 -15.83 -3.47
CA ASN A 71 -6.01 -17.08 -3.26
C ASN A 71 -5.36 -17.85 -2.08
N PRO A 72 -5.96 -17.80 -0.87
CA PRO A 72 -5.41 -18.46 0.30
C PRO A 72 -5.30 -19.99 0.20
N PHE A 73 -5.99 -20.62 -0.75
CA PHE A 73 -5.91 -22.07 -0.96
C PHE A 73 -4.62 -22.50 -1.67
N ASN A 74 -3.90 -21.57 -2.30
CA ASN A 74 -2.62 -21.86 -2.95
C ASN A 74 -1.42 -21.81 -1.97
N PHE A 75 -1.60 -21.29 -0.76
CA PHE A 75 -0.51 -21.16 0.20
C PHE A 75 -0.08 -22.51 0.78
N HIS A 76 1.23 -22.72 0.92
CA HIS A 76 1.79 -23.89 1.60
C HIS A 76 1.31 -23.99 3.06
N ASP A 77 1.33 -22.86 3.78
CA ASP A 77 0.70 -22.69 5.08
C ASP A 77 -0.25 -21.50 4.97
N ARG A 78 -1.56 -21.78 4.96
CA ARG A 78 -2.61 -20.76 4.81
C ARG A 78 -2.55 -19.69 5.89
N ARG A 79 -2.21 -20.06 7.14
CA ARG A 79 -2.19 -19.11 8.26
C ARG A 79 -1.01 -18.17 8.13
N GLN A 80 0.18 -18.71 7.86
CA GLN A 80 1.37 -17.90 7.67
C GLN A 80 1.28 -17.06 6.40
N GLY A 81 0.77 -17.62 5.30
CA GLY A 81 0.57 -16.89 4.06
C GLY A 81 -0.33 -15.66 4.24
N ILE A 82 -1.50 -15.81 4.89
CA ILE A 82 -2.38 -14.68 5.17
C ILE A 82 -1.68 -13.64 6.08
N LEU A 83 -1.03 -14.09 7.16
CA LEU A 83 -0.37 -13.19 8.10
C LEU A 83 0.72 -12.35 7.41
N TRP A 84 1.63 -13.00 6.69
CA TRP A 84 2.76 -12.33 6.05
C TRP A 84 2.34 -11.45 4.90
N VAL A 85 1.36 -11.87 4.09
CA VAL A 85 0.80 -11.02 3.05
C VAL A 85 0.16 -9.80 3.67
N SER A 86 -0.72 -9.93 4.65
CA SER A 86 -1.35 -8.78 5.30
C SER A 86 -0.35 -7.84 6.00
N LEU A 87 0.79 -8.33 6.47
CA LEU A 87 1.86 -7.46 6.98
C LEU A 87 2.68 -6.78 5.87
N ALA A 88 2.77 -7.38 4.68
CA ALA A 88 3.65 -6.94 3.60
C ALA A 88 3.35 -5.51 3.16
N GLY A 89 2.09 -5.18 2.93
CA GLY A 89 1.65 -3.84 2.55
C GLY A 89 2.07 -2.78 3.59
N PRO A 90 1.56 -2.83 4.84
CA PRO A 90 1.89 -1.85 5.87
C PRO A 90 3.39 -1.72 6.16
N LEU A 91 4.13 -2.84 6.22
CA LEU A 91 5.57 -2.81 6.46
C LEU A 91 6.32 -2.11 5.31
N THR A 92 5.95 -2.39 4.07
CA THR A 92 6.60 -1.75 2.92
C THR A 92 6.30 -0.26 2.88
N ASN A 93 5.10 0.16 3.28
CA ASN A 93 4.77 1.58 3.41
C ASN A 93 5.59 2.26 4.52
N PHE A 94 5.79 1.65 5.69
CA PHE A 94 6.70 2.20 6.70
C PHE A 94 8.12 2.36 6.16
N ILE A 95 8.64 1.33 5.49
CA ILE A 95 9.98 1.35 4.88
C ILE A 95 10.06 2.45 3.82
N ALA A 96 9.06 2.56 2.95
CA ALA A 96 9.01 3.57 1.89
C ALA A 96 8.91 5.00 2.46
N GLY A 97 8.15 5.20 3.54
CA GLY A 97 8.07 6.48 4.24
C GLY A 97 9.42 6.90 4.84
N PHE A 98 10.08 5.98 5.54
CA PHE A 98 11.42 6.22 6.10
C PHE A 98 12.45 6.47 5.00
N PHE A 99 12.44 5.66 3.94
CA PHE A 99 13.33 5.83 2.80
C PHE A 99 13.09 7.16 2.08
N SER A 100 11.83 7.61 1.96
CA SER A 100 11.48 8.92 1.41
C SER A 100 12.02 10.07 2.28
N MET A 101 11.96 9.95 3.60
CA MET A 101 12.54 10.92 4.53
C MET A 101 14.07 11.00 4.42
N PHE A 102 14.73 9.84 4.30
CA PHE A 102 16.16 9.78 4.05
C PHE A 102 16.54 10.45 2.71
N LEU A 103 15.85 10.11 1.62
CA LEU A 103 16.07 10.71 0.30
C LEU A 103 15.83 12.22 0.32
N PHE A 104 14.75 12.68 0.96
CA PHE A 104 14.48 14.11 1.13
C PHE A 104 15.66 14.82 1.78
N SER A 105 16.18 14.28 2.88
CA SER A 105 17.28 14.88 3.64
C SER A 105 18.59 14.95 2.84
N VAL A 106 18.92 13.89 2.10
CA VAL A 106 20.17 13.80 1.32
C VAL A 106 20.10 14.63 0.03
N LEU A 107 18.95 14.68 -0.63
CA LEU A 107 18.82 15.32 -1.94
C LEU A 107 18.53 16.82 -1.87
N THR A 108 17.90 17.31 -0.80
CA THR A 108 17.50 18.73 -0.65
C THR A 108 18.64 19.73 -0.96
N PRO A 109 19.89 19.53 -0.51
CA PRO A 109 20.98 20.46 -0.81
C PRO A 109 21.31 20.60 -2.30
N ALA A 110 21.00 19.59 -3.12
CA ALA A 110 21.24 19.58 -4.55
C ALA A 110 20.07 20.14 -5.38
N VAL A 111 18.93 20.48 -4.74
CA VAL A 111 17.73 20.97 -5.42
C VAL A 111 17.83 22.48 -5.68
N PRO A 112 17.68 22.95 -6.93
CA PRO A 112 17.64 24.37 -7.26
C PRO A 112 16.57 25.11 -6.45
N TYR A 113 16.88 26.33 -5.98
CA TYR A 113 16.00 27.12 -5.12
C TYR A 113 14.57 27.25 -5.67
N GLN A 114 14.42 27.43 -6.99
CA GLN A 114 13.13 27.57 -7.66
C GLN A 114 12.26 26.31 -7.58
N LEU A 115 12.87 25.13 -7.38
CA LEU A 115 12.19 23.83 -7.31
C LEU A 115 12.01 23.32 -5.86
N GLN A 116 12.70 23.91 -4.89
CA GLN A 116 12.69 23.44 -3.49
C GLN A 116 11.29 23.34 -2.89
N ALA A 117 10.41 24.30 -3.19
CA ALA A 117 9.03 24.27 -2.69
C ALA A 117 8.22 23.07 -3.23
N ALA A 118 8.32 22.78 -4.52
CA ALA A 118 7.65 21.65 -5.15
C ALA A 118 8.23 20.31 -4.66
N PHE A 119 9.56 20.22 -4.58
CA PHE A 119 10.29 19.06 -4.06
C PHE A 119 9.86 18.74 -2.62
N THR A 120 9.86 19.76 -1.75
CA THR A 120 9.46 19.62 -0.34
C THR A 120 8.00 19.17 -0.22
N ARG A 121 7.07 19.77 -0.97
CA ARG A 121 5.66 19.37 -0.94
C ARG A 121 5.45 17.93 -1.41
N PHE A 122 6.14 17.50 -2.46
CA PHE A 122 6.06 16.12 -2.94
C PHE A 122 6.56 15.13 -1.89
N PHE A 123 7.75 15.34 -1.30
CA PHE A 123 8.31 14.43 -0.31
C PHE A 123 7.52 14.39 0.99
N ILE A 124 7.03 15.54 1.48
CA ILE A 124 6.14 15.58 2.65
C ILE A 124 4.88 14.74 2.40
N ASN A 125 4.24 14.91 1.24
CA ASN A 125 3.08 14.10 0.87
C ASN A 125 3.45 12.61 0.79
N LEU A 126 4.54 12.26 0.12
CA LEU A 126 4.99 10.87 -0.03
C LEU A 126 5.23 10.20 1.33
N ILE A 127 5.87 10.90 2.27
CA ILE A 127 6.11 10.40 3.63
C ILE A 127 4.78 10.24 4.38
N ILE A 128 3.95 11.29 4.42
CA ILE A 128 2.68 11.28 5.16
C ILE A 128 1.75 10.18 4.63
N ILE A 129 1.61 10.07 3.31
CA ILE A 129 0.72 9.08 2.69
C ILE A 129 1.20 7.66 2.99
N ASN A 130 2.52 7.40 2.90
CA ASN A 130 3.06 6.09 3.25
C ASN A 130 2.79 5.73 4.71
N VAL A 131 3.09 6.64 5.65
CA VAL A 131 2.81 6.42 7.07
C VAL A 131 1.32 6.26 7.34
N TYR A 132 0.48 7.09 6.73
CA TYR A 132 -0.98 7.00 6.87
C TYR A 132 -1.51 5.67 6.37
N LEU A 133 -1.12 5.23 5.17
CA LEU A 133 -1.53 3.93 4.62
C LEU A 133 -1.04 2.77 5.48
N ALA A 134 0.16 2.86 6.05
CA ALA A 134 0.68 1.84 6.95
C ALA A 134 -0.14 1.74 8.24
N VAL A 135 -0.35 2.87 8.92
CA VAL A 135 -1.12 2.92 10.18
C VAL A 135 -2.58 2.55 9.94
N PHE A 136 -3.20 3.08 8.90
CA PHE A 136 -4.59 2.80 8.55
C PHE A 136 -4.79 1.31 8.27
N ASN A 137 -3.94 0.69 7.45
CA ASN A 137 -4.06 -0.74 7.16
C ASN A 137 -3.71 -1.65 8.35
N LEU A 138 -3.14 -1.15 9.44
CA LEU A 138 -2.95 -1.92 10.68
C LEU A 138 -4.14 -1.86 11.63
N ILE A 139 -5.14 -1.01 11.37
CA ILE A 139 -6.37 -0.98 12.16
C ILE A 139 -7.08 -2.33 12.01
N PRO A 140 -7.46 -3.02 13.11
CA PRO A 140 -8.08 -4.35 13.07
C PRO A 140 -9.57 -4.30 12.69
N LEU A 141 -9.89 -3.65 11.57
CA LEU A 141 -11.25 -3.48 11.06
C LEU A 141 -11.33 -3.97 9.60
N PRO A 142 -12.18 -4.96 9.26
CA PRO A 142 -12.38 -5.37 7.88
C PRO A 142 -12.82 -4.17 7.00
N PRO A 143 -12.35 -4.05 5.74
CA PRO A 143 -11.53 -5.00 4.97
C PRO A 143 -10.00 -4.83 5.12
N LEU A 144 -9.54 -4.01 6.08
CA LEU A 144 -8.13 -3.63 6.24
C LEU A 144 -7.25 -4.81 6.62
N ASP A 145 -5.96 -4.73 6.30
CA ASP A 145 -5.01 -5.81 6.53
C ASP A 145 -4.88 -6.19 8.02
N GLY A 146 -5.04 -5.23 8.93
CA GLY A 146 -5.00 -5.41 10.38
C GLY A 146 -6.03 -6.43 10.86
N SER A 147 -7.19 -6.50 10.20
CA SER A 147 -8.22 -7.49 10.55
C SER A 147 -7.78 -8.93 10.22
N LYS A 148 -7.09 -9.13 9.09
CA LYS A 148 -6.51 -10.41 8.66
C LYS A 148 -5.30 -10.80 9.53
N ILE A 149 -4.49 -9.83 9.94
CA ILE A 149 -3.39 -10.02 10.89
C ILE A 149 -3.98 -10.53 12.22
N LEU A 150 -4.97 -9.83 12.77
CA LEU A 150 -5.63 -10.23 14.02
C LEU A 150 -6.26 -11.61 13.90
N ALA A 151 -7.01 -11.88 12.83
CA ALA A 151 -7.62 -13.18 12.56
C ALA A 151 -6.60 -14.33 12.48
N SER A 152 -5.41 -14.05 11.93
CA SER A 152 -4.32 -15.02 11.83
C SER A 152 -3.66 -15.28 13.18
N LEU A 153 -3.64 -14.32 14.10
CA LEU A 153 -3.12 -14.50 15.46
C LEU A 153 -4.13 -15.21 16.38
N LEU A 154 -5.44 -15.02 16.15
CA LEU A 154 -6.50 -15.61 16.97
C LEU A 154 -6.59 -17.15 16.85
N PRO A 155 -6.93 -17.85 17.96
CA PRO A 155 -7.29 -19.27 17.94
C PRO A 155 -8.47 -19.53 16.99
N HIS A 156 -8.53 -20.75 16.42
CA HIS A 156 -9.53 -21.14 15.41
C HIS A 156 -10.99 -20.81 15.79
N ARG A 157 -11.31 -20.82 17.09
CA ARG A 157 -12.67 -20.58 17.62
C ARG A 157 -13.21 -19.17 17.37
N TYR A 158 -12.35 -18.17 17.15
CA TYR A 158 -12.77 -16.76 17.00
C TYR A 158 -12.62 -16.21 15.57
N ARG A 159 -12.32 -17.07 14.59
CA ARG A 159 -11.95 -16.65 13.23
C ARG A 159 -13.12 -16.21 12.35
N PHE A 160 -14.32 -16.74 12.59
CA PHE A 160 -15.48 -16.52 11.71
C PHE A 160 -15.98 -15.07 11.67
N SER A 161 -15.66 -14.25 12.67
CA SER A 161 -16.09 -12.84 12.70
C SER A 161 -15.22 -11.89 11.85
N PHE A 162 -14.06 -12.34 11.37
CA PHE A 162 -13.07 -11.48 10.70
C PHE A 162 -12.67 -11.94 9.28
N GLN A 163 -13.25 -13.03 8.78
CA GLN A 163 -12.91 -13.61 7.46
C GLN A 163 -13.92 -13.26 6.35
N GLN A 164 -14.79 -12.27 6.55
CA GLN A 164 -15.72 -11.78 5.52
C GLN A 164 -15.09 -10.72 4.64
#